data_AF-A0A2S2PGZ6-F1
#
_entry.id   AF-A0A2S2PGZ6-F1
#
_cell.length_a   1.000
_cell.length_b   1.000
_cell.length_c   1.000
_cell.angle_alpha   90.00
_cell.angle_beta   90.00
_cell.angle_gamma   90.00
#
_symmetry.space_group_name_H-M   'P 1'
#
loop_
_entity.id
_entity.type
_entity.pdbx_description
1 polymer ?
#
loop_
_entity_poly.entity_id
_entity_poly.type
_entity_poly.pdbx_seq_one_letter_code
_entity_poly.pdbx_strand_id
1 'polypeptide(L)'
;MEGRLLYTQPSDHNWRRGGRTIKLMPINAIIVTLGKPNDNYNPDADDIVFPRQNGIRDASLVLLKEKSGRISLLREPMYLDRCVLCCESDWDDYFELHEITTKDTYILKGQDGEQTKMWYKQLQYHCQTLGCWRKRRNALANIMINRNCT
;
A
#
# COMPACT_ATOMS: atom_id res chain seq x y z
N MET A 1 -10.73 -4.38 -6.68
CA MET A 1 -11.25 -3.19 -5.97
C MET A 1 -11.09 -1.99 -6.89
N GLU A 2 -12.12 -1.17 -7.02
CA GLU A 2 -12.08 0.09 -7.76
C GLU A 2 -12.87 1.16 -7.00
N GLY A 3 -12.55 2.43 -7.22
CA GLY A 3 -13.26 3.52 -6.57
C GLY A 3 -12.54 4.85 -6.71
N ARG A 4 -13.10 5.87 -6.05
CA ARG A 4 -12.51 7.21 -6.01
C ARG A 4 -11.58 7.34 -4.82
N LEU A 5 -10.49 8.07 -5.04
CA LEU A 5 -9.55 8.49 -4.00
C LEU A 5 -9.23 9.96 -4.19
N LEU A 6 -8.81 10.59 -3.10
CA LEU A 6 -8.10 11.84 -3.06
C LEU A 6 -6.61 11.51 -2.99
N TYR A 7 -5.81 12.17 -3.84
CA TYR A 7 -4.40 11.86 -4.03
C TYR A 7 -3.53 13.11 -3.96
N THR A 8 -2.32 12.98 -3.43
CA THR A 8 -1.22 13.90 -3.71
C THR A 8 0.12 13.17 -3.66
N GLN A 9 1.14 13.76 -4.28
CA GLN A 9 2.53 13.35 -4.12
C GLN A 9 3.28 14.55 -3.51
N PRO A 10 3.58 14.55 -2.20
CA PRO A 10 4.35 15.62 -1.60
C PRO A 10 5.77 15.67 -2.21
N SER A 11 6.26 16.88 -2.45
CA SER A 11 7.63 17.11 -2.94
C SER A 11 8.69 16.95 -1.83
N ASP A 12 8.28 17.03 -0.56
CA ASP A 12 9.16 16.96 0.61
C ASP A 12 8.67 15.89 1.60
N HIS A 13 9.62 15.11 2.15
CA HIS A 13 9.33 14.15 3.22
C HIS A 13 8.82 14.82 4.50
N ASN A 14 9.15 16.10 4.71
CA ASN A 14 8.70 16.90 5.84
C ASN A 14 7.38 17.64 5.57
N TRP A 15 6.53 17.17 4.65
CA TRP A 15 5.26 17.81 4.33
C TRP A 15 4.37 18.09 5.56
N ARG A 16 4.57 17.33 6.63
CA ARG A 16 3.92 17.46 7.94
C ARG A 16 4.49 18.61 8.81
N ARG A 17 5.77 18.98 8.62
CA ARG A 17 6.43 20.06 9.38
C ARG A 17 6.21 21.39 8.67
N GLY A 18 5.32 22.23 9.21
CA GLY A 18 5.16 23.62 8.75
C GLY A 18 3.71 24.10 8.58
N GLY A 19 2.71 23.35 9.08
CA GLY A 19 1.31 23.81 9.09
C GLY A 19 0.71 24.03 7.70
N ARG A 20 1.34 23.53 6.63
CA ARG A 20 0.87 23.69 5.26
C ARG A 20 -0.27 22.72 5.00
N THR A 21 -1.44 23.24 4.62
CA THR A 21 -2.53 22.43 4.10
C THR A 21 -2.11 21.75 2.81
N ILE A 22 -2.21 20.42 2.77
CA ILE A 22 -1.97 19.66 1.54
C ILE A 22 -3.18 19.74 0.63
N LYS A 23 -2.91 20.02 -0.66
CA LYS A 23 -3.93 19.96 -1.70
C LYS A 23 -4.02 18.54 -2.24
N LEU A 24 -5.17 17.92 -2.03
CA LEU A 24 -5.52 16.64 -2.62
C LEU A 24 -6.31 16.86 -3.93
N MET A 25 -6.13 15.96 -4.89
CA MET A 25 -6.91 15.93 -6.13
C MET A 25 -7.74 14.64 -6.22
N PRO A 26 -8.99 14.72 -6.70
CA PRO A 26 -9.80 13.53 -6.93
C PRO A 26 -9.26 12.73 -8.12
N ILE A 27 -9.20 11.42 -7.94
CA ILE A 27 -8.75 10.44 -8.94
C ILE A 27 -9.64 9.21 -8.90
N ASN A 28 -9.64 8.43 -9.98
CA ASN A 28 -10.14 7.07 -9.95
C ASN A 28 -8.96 6.12 -9.71
N ALA A 29 -9.16 5.08 -8.92
CA ALA A 29 -8.13 4.11 -8.57
C ALA A 29 -8.65 2.70 -8.74
N ILE A 30 -7.79 1.79 -9.19
CA ILE A 30 -8.11 0.38 -9.39
C ILE A 30 -6.94 -0.46 -8.89
N ILE A 31 -7.23 -1.49 -8.08
CA ILE A 31 -6.28 -2.56 -7.76
C ILE A 31 -6.48 -3.67 -8.79
N VAL A 32 -5.46 -3.91 -9.59
CA VAL A 32 -5.42 -4.98 -10.58
C VAL A 32 -4.57 -6.11 -10.01
N THR A 33 -5.09 -7.33 -10.02
CA THR A 33 -4.39 -8.52 -9.53
C THR A 33 -4.16 -9.52 -10.66
N LEU A 34 -3.04 -10.23 -10.60
CA LEU A 34 -2.75 -11.38 -11.45
C LEU A 34 -2.78 -12.65 -10.60
N GLY A 35 -3.52 -13.65 -11.06
CA GLY A 35 -3.67 -14.93 -10.34
C GLY A 35 -5.14 -15.25 -10.13
N LYS A 36 -5.41 -16.29 -9.33
CA LYS A 36 -6.76 -16.69 -8.96
C LYS A 36 -6.81 -16.78 -7.43
N PRO A 37 -7.65 -15.99 -6.76
CA PRO A 37 -7.91 -16.13 -5.33
C PRO A 37 -8.19 -17.58 -4.94
N ASN A 38 -7.67 -18.01 -3.79
CA ASN A 38 -8.01 -19.28 -3.15
C ASN A 38 -8.64 -19.04 -1.77
N ASP A 39 -8.87 -20.11 -0.99
CA ASP A 39 -9.52 -20.02 0.32
C ASP A 39 -8.77 -19.17 1.37
N ASN A 40 -7.49 -18.85 1.14
CA ASN A 40 -6.71 -17.94 2.00
C ASN A 40 -6.79 -16.46 1.55
N TYR A 41 -7.51 -16.15 0.46
CA TYR A 41 -7.72 -14.79 0.01
C TYR A 41 -8.76 -14.09 0.87
N ASN A 42 -8.28 -13.23 1.77
CA ASN A 42 -9.12 -12.43 2.65
C ASN A 42 -8.54 -11.02 2.81
N PRO A 43 -8.80 -10.11 1.86
CA PRO A 43 -8.25 -8.75 1.89
C PRO A 43 -8.88 -7.85 2.97
N ASP A 44 -9.95 -8.31 3.63
CA ASP A 44 -10.61 -7.61 4.73
C ASP A 44 -10.14 -8.13 6.11
N ALA A 45 -9.21 -9.10 6.14
CA ALA A 45 -8.64 -9.61 7.38
C ALA A 45 -7.88 -8.51 8.13
N ASP A 46 -8.17 -8.41 9.43
CA ASP A 46 -7.38 -7.59 10.34
C ASP A 46 -6.05 -8.28 10.67
N ASP A 47 -4.98 -7.49 10.82
CA ASP A 47 -3.65 -7.92 11.27
C ASP A 47 -3.03 -9.11 10.53
N ILE A 48 -2.56 -8.87 9.30
CA ILE A 48 -1.82 -9.86 8.51
C ILE A 48 -0.37 -9.95 9.03
N VAL A 49 -0.18 -10.81 10.03
CA VAL A 49 1.13 -11.05 10.64
C VAL A 49 2.04 -11.83 9.68
N PHE A 50 1.50 -12.85 8.98
CA PHE A 50 2.25 -13.71 8.09
C PHE A 50 1.58 -13.87 6.71
N PRO A 51 2.31 -13.65 5.61
CA PRO A 51 1.81 -13.90 4.26
C PRO A 51 1.41 -15.36 4.09
N ARG A 52 0.13 -15.61 3.80
CA ARG A 52 -0.34 -16.91 3.31
C ARG A 52 -0.41 -16.90 1.80
N GLN A 53 -0.16 -18.05 1.17
CA GLN A 53 -0.38 -18.18 -0.27
C GLN A 53 -1.88 -18.08 -0.56
N ASN A 54 -2.28 -16.93 -1.12
CA ASN A 54 -3.67 -16.56 -1.38
C ASN A 54 -4.06 -16.70 -2.87
N GLY A 55 -3.17 -17.25 -3.70
CA GLY A 55 -3.37 -17.44 -5.13
C GLY A 55 -3.18 -16.18 -5.99
N ILE A 56 -2.96 -15.02 -5.38
CA ILE A 56 -2.51 -13.79 -6.06
C ILE A 56 -1.00 -13.88 -6.26
N ARG A 57 -0.56 -13.66 -7.51
CA ARG A 57 0.85 -13.71 -7.92
C ARG A 57 1.46 -12.31 -7.96
N ASP A 58 0.71 -11.35 -8.49
CA ASP A 58 1.11 -9.95 -8.60
C ASP A 58 -0.09 -9.03 -8.39
N ALA A 59 0.17 -7.78 -8.00
CA ALA A 59 -0.86 -6.75 -7.96
C ALA A 59 -0.26 -5.37 -8.22
N SER A 60 -1.06 -4.51 -8.86
CA SER A 60 -0.71 -3.13 -9.13
C SER A 60 -1.85 -2.18 -8.78
N LEU A 61 -1.50 -1.02 -8.23
CA LEU A 61 -2.42 0.10 -8.06
C LEU A 61 -2.31 1.03 -9.27
N VAL A 62 -3.40 1.16 -10.01
CA VAL A 62 -3.52 2.02 -11.19
C VAL A 62 -4.29 3.28 -10.80
N LEU A 63 -3.68 4.44 -11.04
CA LEU A 63 -4.30 5.75 -10.79
C LEU A 63 -4.69 6.41 -12.10
N LEU A 64 -5.93 6.86 -12.18
CA LEU A 64 -6.56 7.40 -13.37
C LEU A 64 -7.07 8.80 -13.08
N LYS A 65 -6.80 9.73 -14.01
CA LYS A 65 -7.39 11.06 -14.01
C LYS A 65 -8.40 11.18 -15.14
N GLU A 66 -9.51 11.84 -14.85
CA GLU A 66 -10.48 12.23 -15.85
C GLU A 66 -10.33 13.72 -16.15
N LYS A 67 -10.15 14.06 -17.43
CA LYS A 67 -10.10 15.45 -17.90
C LYS A 67 -10.94 15.56 -19.15
N SER A 68 -11.99 16.38 -19.11
CA SER A 68 -12.88 16.64 -20.24
C SER A 68 -13.49 15.36 -20.84
N GLY A 69 -13.96 14.45 -19.98
CA GLY A 69 -14.55 13.16 -20.37
C GLY A 69 -13.55 12.12 -20.90
N ARG A 70 -12.25 12.42 -20.87
CA ARG A 70 -11.19 11.46 -21.23
C ARG A 70 -10.48 10.95 -20.00
N ILE A 71 -10.40 9.63 -19.87
CA ILE A 71 -9.66 8.95 -18.83
C ILE A 71 -8.23 8.70 -19.31
N SER A 72 -7.26 9.00 -18.45
CA SER A 72 -5.84 8.75 -18.73
C SER A 72 -5.13 8.30 -17.46
N LEU A 73 -4.01 7.58 -17.61
CA LEU A 73 -3.14 7.27 -16.48
C LEU A 73 -2.61 8.56 -15.86
N LEU A 74 -2.68 8.65 -14.54
CA LEU A 74 -2.07 9.74 -13.79
C LEU A 74 -0.55 9.58 -13.76
N ARG A 75 -0.09 8.33 -13.61
CA ARG A 75 1.31 7.89 -13.63
C ARG A 75 1.39 6.41 -13.99
N GLU A 76 2.62 5.89 -14.08
CA GLU A 76 2.88 4.46 -14.21
C GLU A 76 2.23 3.66 -13.05
N PRO A 77 1.67 2.46 -13.31
CA PRO A 77 1.11 1.60 -12.28
C PRO A 77 2.11 1.29 -11.17
N MET A 78 1.66 1.39 -9.92
CA MET A 78 2.48 1.06 -8.75
C MET A 78 2.42 -0.43 -8.47
N TYR A 79 3.55 -1.12 -8.54
CA TYR A 79 3.63 -2.53 -8.21
C TYR A 79 3.64 -2.73 -6.69
N LEU A 80 2.63 -3.44 -6.17
CA LEU A 80 2.40 -3.52 -4.73
C LEU A 80 3.44 -4.36 -3.99
N ASP A 81 4.21 -5.21 -4.69
CA ASP A 81 5.36 -5.93 -4.14
C ASP A 81 6.54 -4.99 -3.76
N ARG A 82 6.54 -3.76 -4.28
CA ARG A 82 7.53 -2.70 -4.04
C ARG A 82 6.99 -1.57 -3.17
N CYS A 83 5.80 -1.74 -2.60
CA CYS A 83 5.16 -0.71 -1.81
C CYS A 83 5.07 -1.07 -0.32
N VAL A 84 5.05 -0.05 0.52
CA VAL A 84 4.77 -0.16 1.97
C VAL A 84 3.71 0.87 2.34
N LEU A 85 2.73 0.45 3.13
CA LEU A 85 1.68 1.32 3.64
C LEU A 85 2.09 1.83 5.03
N CYS A 86 1.83 3.11 5.28
CA CYS A 86 1.95 3.73 6.59
C CYS A 86 0.64 4.48 6.90
N CYS A 87 0.10 4.30 8.10
CA CYS A 87 -1.03 5.05 8.61
C CYS A 87 -0.71 5.43 10.05
N GLU A 88 -0.86 6.70 10.41
CA GLU A 88 -0.70 7.14 11.79
C GLU A 88 -2.04 7.03 12.52
N SER A 89 -2.01 6.42 13.70
CA SER A 89 -3.18 6.08 14.53
C SER A 89 -4.06 7.25 14.94
N ASP A 90 -3.53 8.46 14.85
CA ASP A 90 -4.19 9.66 15.38
C ASP A 90 -4.94 10.44 14.29
N TRP A 91 -4.79 10.03 13.02
CA TRP A 91 -5.37 10.70 11.85
C TRP A 91 -5.94 9.67 10.86
N ASP A 92 -7.10 9.12 11.20
CA ASP A 92 -7.93 8.17 10.41
C ASP A 92 -8.37 8.68 9.02
N ASP A 93 -7.86 9.82 8.58
CA ASP A 93 -8.30 10.57 7.40
C ASP A 93 -7.51 10.25 6.13
N TYR A 94 -6.32 9.68 6.22
CA TYR A 94 -5.48 9.37 5.07
C TYR A 94 -4.49 8.25 5.41
N PHE A 95 -3.83 7.72 4.37
CA PHE A 95 -2.70 6.83 4.53
C PHE A 95 -1.61 7.18 3.51
N GLU A 96 -0.39 6.77 3.82
CA GLU A 96 0.78 6.94 2.97
C GLU A 96 1.13 5.62 2.29
N LEU A 97 1.45 5.71 1.00
CA LEU A 97 1.99 4.63 0.21
C LEU A 97 3.41 5.01 -0.20
N HIS A 98 4.39 4.25 0.28
CA HIS A 98 5.79 4.46 -0.06
C HIS A 98 6.22 3.45 -1.11
N GLU A 99 6.74 3.92 -2.24
CA GLU A 99 7.34 3.07 -3.26
C GLU A 99 8.85 2.93 -2.97
N ILE A 100 9.29 1.73 -2.57
CA ILE A 100 10.65 1.48 -2.08
C ILE A 100 11.70 1.79 -3.15
N THR A 101 11.43 1.43 -4.40
CA THR A 101 12.40 1.53 -5.50
C THR A 101 12.68 2.98 -5.88
N THR A 102 11.64 3.81 -6.00
CA THR A 102 11.78 5.23 -6.38
C THR A 102 11.97 6.15 -5.18
N LYS A 103 11.68 5.65 -3.96
CA LYS A 103 11.61 6.42 -2.71
C LYS A 103 10.53 7.51 -2.74
N ASP A 104 9.53 7.34 -3.59
CA ASP A 104 8.38 8.23 -3.65
C ASP A 104 7.39 7.92 -2.52
N THR A 105 6.73 8.98 -2.05
CA THR A 105 5.65 8.89 -1.07
C THR A 105 4.38 9.46 -1.71
N TYR A 106 3.27 8.73 -1.55
CA TYR A 106 1.95 9.14 -2.02
C TYR A 106 0.99 9.20 -0.85
N ILE A 107 0.17 10.25 -0.79
CA ILE A 107 -0.87 10.40 0.22
C ILE A 107 -2.19 10.11 -0.45
N LEU A 108 -2.94 9.17 0.13
CA LEU A 108 -4.20 8.67 -0.38
C LEU A 108 -5.28 8.82 0.71
N LYS A 109 -6.46 9.27 0.31
CA LYS A 109 -7.61 9.48 1.20
C LYS A 109 -8.89 9.05 0.48
N GLY A 110 -9.78 8.34 1.17
CA GLY A 110 -11.13 8.06 0.67
C GLY A 110 -12.03 9.29 0.73
N GLN A 111 -13.24 9.17 0.19
CA GLN A 111 -14.29 10.19 0.30
C GLN A 111 -14.73 10.43 1.75
N ASP A 112 -14.64 9.38 2.57
CA ASP A 112 -14.90 9.38 4.01
C ASP A 112 -13.94 8.41 4.73
N GLY A 113 -14.05 8.33 6.06
CA GLY A 113 -13.20 7.48 6.89
C GLY A 113 -13.38 5.99 6.66
N GLU A 114 -14.60 5.54 6.35
CA GLU A 114 -14.89 4.12 6.09
C GLU A 114 -14.23 3.67 4.78
N GLN A 115 -14.41 4.47 3.72
CA GLN A 115 -13.76 4.24 2.43
C GLN A 115 -12.24 4.32 2.56
N THR A 116 -11.70 5.25 3.36
CA THR A 116 -10.26 5.34 3.63
C THR A 116 -9.73 4.06 4.28
N LYS A 117 -10.42 3.56 5.30
CA LYS A 117 -10.08 2.29 5.99
C LYS A 117 -10.16 1.09 5.05
N MET A 118 -11.21 1.01 4.23
CA MET A 118 -11.36 -0.06 3.23
C MET A 118 -10.20 -0.09 2.24
N TRP A 119 -9.82 1.06 1.68
CA TRP A 119 -8.68 1.17 0.77
C TRP A 119 -7.36 0.81 1.44
N TYR A 120 -7.15 1.30 2.67
CA TYR A 120 -5.97 0.97 3.45
C TYR A 120 -5.84 -0.54 3.67
N LYS A 121 -6.90 -1.22 4.14
CA LYS A 121 -6.87 -2.68 4.37
C LYS A 121 -6.54 -3.45 3.11
N GLN A 122 -7.21 -3.12 1.99
CA GLN A 122 -7.02 -3.81 0.72
C GLN A 122 -5.59 -3.63 0.19
N LEU A 123 -5.06 -2.40 0.20
CA LEU A 123 -3.69 -2.13 -0.23
C LEU A 123 -2.65 -2.74 0.71
N GLN A 124 -2.88 -2.65 2.02
CA GLN A 124 -2.02 -3.25 3.04
C GLN A 124 -1.95 -4.77 2.83
N TYR A 125 -3.08 -5.43 2.57
CA TYR A 125 -3.13 -6.86 2.30
C TYR A 125 -2.25 -7.26 1.12
N HIS A 126 -2.40 -6.59 -0.01
CA HIS A 126 -1.61 -6.90 -1.20
C HIS A 126 -0.13 -6.57 -1.01
N CYS A 127 0.21 -5.42 -0.43
CA CYS A 127 1.62 -5.04 -0.20
C CYS A 127 2.33 -6.00 0.76
N GLN A 128 1.66 -6.42 1.83
CA GLN A 128 2.25 -7.34 2.81
C GLN A 128 2.36 -8.78 2.29
N THR A 129 1.40 -9.24 1.48
CA THR A 129 1.41 -10.61 0.94
C THR A 129 2.38 -10.79 -0.22
N LEU A 130 2.54 -9.76 -1.07
CA LEU A 130 3.43 -9.77 -2.24
C LEU A 130 4.85 -9.31 -1.90
N GLY A 131 5.00 -8.45 -0.90
CA GLY A 131 6.27 -7.86 -0.49
C GLY A 131 7.34 -8.89 -0.16
N CYS A 132 8.37 -8.99 -1.01
CA CYS A 132 9.48 -9.92 -0.82
C CYS A 132 10.33 -9.62 0.44
N TRP A 133 10.23 -8.40 0.98
CA TRP A 133 10.92 -7.98 2.21
C TRP A 133 10.48 -8.77 3.46
N ARG A 134 9.27 -9.35 3.47
CA ARG A 134 8.78 -10.21 4.57
C ARG A 134 8.98 -11.70 4.34
N LYS A 135 9.31 -12.14 3.11
CA LYS A 135 9.72 -13.52 2.88
C LYS A 135 11.03 -13.72 3.62
N ARG A 136 11.03 -14.57 4.65
CA ARG A 136 12.28 -15.06 5.22
C ARG A 136 13.09 -15.60 4.05
N ARG A 137 14.22 -14.96 3.74
CA ARG A 137 15.28 -15.63 3.01
C ARG A 137 15.47 -16.96 3.72
N ASN A 138 15.54 -18.07 2.99
CA ASN A 138 15.94 -19.35 3.56
C ASN A 138 17.30 -19.10 4.23
N ALA A 139 17.28 -18.83 5.52
CA ALA A 139 18.47 -18.55 6.27
C ALA A 139 19.22 -19.87 6.34
N LEU A 140 20.49 -19.90 5.93
CA LEU A 140 21.39 -20.88 6.52
C LEU A 140 21.31 -20.69 8.03
N ALA A 141 21.16 -21.79 8.76
CA ALA A 141 20.83 -21.84 10.19
C ALA A 141 21.94 -21.29 11.11
N ASN A 142 22.28 -20.01 11.01
CA ASN A 142 23.43 -19.40 11.70
C ASN A 142 23.01 -18.26 12.64
N ILE A 143 21.94 -18.42 13.41
CA ILE A 143 21.79 -17.68 14.68
C ILE A 143 22.24 -18.62 15.79
N MET A 144 23.54 -18.61 16.07
CA MET A 144 24.12 -19.23 17.26
C MET A 144 23.89 -18.27 18.42
N ILE A 145 22.89 -18.52 19.27
CA ILE A 145 22.82 -17.85 20.58
C ILE A 145 23.90 -18.50 21.43
N ASN A 146 25.06 -17.86 21.53
CA ASN A 146 26.09 -18.32 22.44
C ASN A 146 25.64 -18.03 23.88
N ARG A 147 25.04 -19.03 24.54
CA ARG A 147 24.93 -19.02 26.01
C ARG A 147 26.31 -19.33 26.57
N ASN A 148 27.15 -18.31 26.70
CA ASN A 148 28.25 -18.41 27.64
C ASN A 148 27.63 -18.35 29.05
N CYS A 149 27.25 -19.52 29.57
CA CYS A 149 27.10 -19.73 31.00
C CYS A 149 28.50 -20.03 31.55
N THR A 150 29.08 -19.06 32.26
CA THR A 150 30.13 -19.26 33.26
C THR A 150 29.82 -18.35 34.42
#